data_AF-A0A971VJM3-F1
#
_entry.id   AF-A0A971VJM3-F1
#
_cell.length_a   1.000
_cell.length_b   1.000
_cell.length_c   1.000
_cell.angle_alpha   90.00
_cell.angle_beta   90.00
_cell.angle_gamma   90.00
#
_symmetry.space_group_name_H-M   'P 1'
#
loop_
_entity.id
_entity.type
_entity.pdbx_description
1 polymer ?
#
loop_
_entity_poly.entity_id
_entity_poly.type
_entity_poly.pdbx_seq_one_letter_code
_entity_poly.pdbx_strand_id
1 'polypeptide(L)'
;MYYREYRQTNEEAHSKLLFLSLFFVFVSAICLGSLRLYGLYIDHRISETVASIERCQEKNQKLSQVHAELLAPARIYSYAREKLGMVNGENPQIVQIDMNVVAVASAKTNVVREEGLIERLNPFVKSAHAKN
;
A
#
# COMPACT_ATOMS: atom_id res chain seq x y z
N MET A 1 72.38 19.06 -20.31
CA MET A 1 71.44 19.42 -19.21
C MET A 1 70.00 18.95 -19.45
N TYR A 2 69.59 18.57 -20.66
CA TYR A 2 68.20 18.16 -20.97
C TYR A 2 67.72 16.83 -20.36
N TYR A 3 68.62 15.89 -20.00
CA TYR A 3 68.21 14.58 -19.46
C TYR A 3 67.61 14.64 -18.05
N ARG A 4 67.87 15.69 -17.26
CA ARG A 4 67.29 15.82 -15.90
C ARG A 4 65.84 16.28 -15.93
N GLU A 5 65.47 17.17 -16.86
CA GLU A 5 64.09 17.70 -16.97
C GLU A 5 63.08 16.61 -17.38
N TYR A 6 63.43 15.73 -18.32
CA TYR A 6 62.55 14.62 -18.72
C TYR A 6 62.31 13.59 -17.62
N ARG A 7 63.28 13.39 -16.74
CA ARG A 7 63.12 12.51 -15.57
C ARG A 7 62.20 13.14 -14.53
N GLN A 8 62.36 14.43 -14.30
CA GLN A 8 61.61 15.18 -13.30
C GLN A 8 60.12 15.32 -13.69
N THR A 9 59.81 15.51 -14.98
CA THR A 9 58.41 15.55 -15.47
C THR A 9 57.71 14.19 -15.42
N ASN A 10 58.43 13.08 -15.65
CA ASN A 10 57.86 11.73 -15.53
C ASN A 10 57.58 11.35 -14.06
N GLU A 11 58.45 11.73 -13.13
CA GLU A 11 58.24 11.49 -11.68
C GLU A 11 57.00 12.26 -11.17
N GLU A 12 56.74 13.47 -11.68
CA GLU A 12 55.51 14.22 -11.40
C GLU A 12 54.26 13.60 -12.05
N ALA A 13 54.37 13.04 -13.25
CA ALA A 13 53.24 12.39 -13.92
C ALA A 13 52.84 11.08 -13.20
N HIS A 14 53.80 10.28 -12.78
CA HIS A 14 53.55 9.03 -12.05
C HIS A 14 52.91 9.29 -10.67
N SER A 15 53.38 10.29 -9.93
CA SER A 15 52.76 10.65 -8.65
C SER A 15 51.30 11.09 -8.84
N LYS A 16 51.02 11.96 -9.83
CA LYS A 16 49.64 12.40 -10.16
C LYS A 16 48.72 11.22 -10.54
N LEU A 17 49.21 10.27 -11.33
CA LEU A 17 48.43 9.07 -11.69
C LEU A 17 48.14 8.17 -10.48
N LEU A 18 49.11 7.99 -9.59
CA LEU A 18 48.91 7.23 -8.36
C LEU A 18 47.86 7.90 -7.46
N PHE A 19 47.94 9.22 -7.27
CA PHE A 19 46.94 9.98 -6.52
C PHE A 19 45.55 9.86 -7.15
N LEU A 20 45.44 9.94 -8.47
CA LEU A 20 44.16 9.77 -9.17
C LEU A 20 43.59 8.36 -8.95
N SER A 21 44.42 7.33 -9.05
CA SER A 21 43.99 5.94 -8.86
C SER A 21 43.53 5.69 -7.42
N LEU A 22 44.26 6.21 -6.42
CA LEU A 22 43.89 6.12 -5.01
C LEU A 22 42.59 6.88 -4.73
N PHE A 23 42.43 8.07 -5.31
CA PHE A 23 41.20 8.85 -5.16
C PHE A 23 40.00 8.10 -5.74
N PHE A 24 40.15 7.48 -6.91
CA PHE A 24 39.08 6.70 -7.53
C PHE A 24 38.69 5.49 -6.67
N VAL A 25 39.67 4.76 -6.12
CA VAL A 25 39.41 3.66 -5.19
C VAL A 25 38.69 4.17 -3.94
N PHE A 26 39.09 5.31 -3.39
CA PHE A 26 38.46 5.88 -2.20
C PHE A 26 37.01 6.31 -2.46
N VAL A 27 36.74 6.97 -3.58
CA VAL A 27 35.39 7.35 -4.01
C VAL A 27 34.54 6.10 -4.22
N SER A 28 35.10 5.04 -4.83
CA SER A 28 34.39 3.78 -5.01
C SER A 28 34.03 3.14 -3.66
N ALA A 29 34.95 3.13 -2.69
CA ALA A 29 34.69 2.60 -1.36
C ALA A 29 33.58 3.38 -0.62
N ILE A 30 33.59 4.71 -0.72
CA ILE A 30 32.54 5.56 -0.16
C ILE A 30 31.20 5.28 -0.85
N CYS A 31 31.18 5.13 -2.18
CA CYS A 31 29.97 4.84 -2.95
C CYS A 31 29.39 3.46 -2.59
N LEU A 32 30.23 2.44 -2.46
CA LEU A 32 29.78 1.11 -2.01
C LEU A 32 29.26 1.17 -0.57
N GLY A 33 29.92 1.94 0.30
CA GLY A 33 29.49 2.13 1.69
C GLY A 33 28.14 2.85 1.79
N SER A 34 27.96 3.93 1.03
CA SER A 34 26.70 4.70 1.02
C SER A 34 25.56 3.88 0.42
N LEU A 35 25.81 3.12 -0.65
CA LEU A 35 24.82 2.22 -1.24
C LEU A 35 24.38 1.14 -0.23
N ARG A 36 25.31 0.58 0.55
CA ARG A 36 24.99 -0.40 1.59
C ARG A 36 24.15 0.21 2.72
N LEU A 37 24.49 1.43 3.15
CA LEU A 37 23.72 2.14 4.18
C LEU A 37 22.31 2.51 3.68
N TYR A 38 22.21 2.92 2.43
CA TYR A 38 20.93 3.23 1.78
C TYR A 38 20.05 1.97 1.63
N GLY A 39 20.66 0.82 1.35
CA GLY A 39 19.98 -0.48 1.40
C GLY A 39 19.36 -0.77 2.76
N LEU A 40 20.13 -0.61 3.84
CA LEU A 40 19.64 -0.80 5.21
C LEU A 40 18.49 0.15 5.56
N TYR A 41 18.59 1.41 5.11
CA TYR A 41 17.53 2.41 5.29
C TYR A 41 16.24 2.01 4.55
N ILE A 42 16.36 1.53 3.32
CA ILE A 42 15.21 1.03 2.56
C ILE A 42 14.60 -0.19 3.24
N ASP A 43 15.41 -1.15 3.68
CA ASP A 43 14.92 -2.36 4.36
C ASP A 43 14.10 -2.01 5.60
N HIS A 44 14.56 -1.03 6.39
CA HIS A 44 13.79 -0.53 7.53
C HIS A 44 12.43 0.03 7.11
N ARG A 45 12.39 0.88 6.08
CA ARG A 45 11.13 1.47 5.60
C ARG A 45 10.19 0.44 4.98
N ILE A 46 10.72 -0.56 4.29
CA ILE A 46 9.94 -1.68 3.77
C ILE A 46 9.36 -2.47 4.94
N SER A 47 10.15 -2.74 5.99
CA SER A 47 9.69 -3.46 7.18
C SER A 47 8.55 -2.74 7.89
N GLU A 48 8.62 -1.41 8.04
CA GLU A 48 7.52 -0.62 8.60
C GLU A 48 6.25 -0.71 7.75
N THR A 49 6.41 -0.62 6.43
CA THR A 49 5.29 -0.70 5.48
C THR A 49 4.65 -2.08 5.52
N VAL A 50 5.44 -3.15 5.50
CA VAL A 50 4.96 -4.54 5.62
C VAL A 50 4.21 -4.74 6.94
N ALA A 51 4.77 -4.25 8.06
CA ALA A 51 4.09 -4.34 9.37
C ALA A 51 2.75 -3.59 9.39
N SER A 52 2.63 -2.47 8.67
CA SER A 52 1.35 -1.76 8.53
C SER A 52 0.33 -2.52 7.68
N ILE A 53 0.80 -3.20 6.62
CA ILE A 53 -0.03 -4.04 5.75
C ILE A 53 -0.55 -5.24 6.53
N GLU A 54 0.31 -5.90 7.31
CA GLU A 54 -0.05 -7.05 8.13
C GLU A 54 -1.15 -6.69 9.15
N ARG A 55 -1.00 -5.56 9.85
CA ARG A 55 -2.05 -5.05 10.75
C ARG A 55 -3.35 -4.73 10.03
N CYS A 56 -3.28 -4.26 8.77
CA CYS A 56 -4.47 -3.98 7.97
C CYS A 56 -5.15 -5.28 7.51
N GLN A 57 -4.38 -6.29 7.12
CA GLN A 57 -4.88 -7.63 6.78
C GLN A 57 -5.54 -8.31 7.97
N GLU A 58 -4.94 -8.25 9.16
CA GLU A 58 -5.52 -8.80 10.39
C GLU A 58 -6.88 -8.14 10.71
N LYS A 59 -6.94 -6.80 10.61
CA LYS A 59 -8.20 -6.07 10.78
C LYS A 59 -9.24 -6.48 9.75
N ASN A 60 -8.86 -6.64 8.49
CA ASN A 60 -9.78 -7.01 7.43
C ASN A 60 -10.29 -8.45 7.59
N GLN A 61 -9.43 -9.39 7.98
CA GLN A 61 -9.82 -10.76 8.31
C GLN A 61 -10.81 -10.79 9.47
N LYS A 62 -10.54 -10.04 10.55
CA LYS A 62 -11.44 -9.93 11.69
C LYS A 62 -12.79 -9.33 11.30
N LEU A 63 -12.78 -8.29 10.46
CA LEU A 63 -14.01 -7.68 9.96
C LEU A 63 -14.81 -8.67 9.10
N SER A 64 -14.14 -9.40 8.21
CA SER A 64 -14.74 -10.44 7.37
C SER A 64 -15.37 -11.55 8.21
N GLN A 65 -14.69 -11.98 9.28
CA GLN A 65 -15.22 -12.96 10.22
C GLN A 65 -16.47 -12.44 10.93
N VAL A 66 -16.45 -11.19 11.42
CA VAL A 66 -17.63 -10.56 12.06
C VAL A 66 -18.78 -10.40 11.07
N HIS A 67 -18.51 -10.02 9.82
CA HIS A 67 -19.53 -9.93 8.78
C HIS A 67 -20.12 -11.31 8.44
N ALA A 68 -19.29 -12.35 8.35
CA ALA A 68 -19.75 -13.71 8.16
C ALA A 68 -20.60 -14.20 9.34
N GLU A 69 -20.25 -13.82 10.57
CA GLU A 69 -21.04 -14.13 11.77
C GLU A 69 -22.38 -13.37 11.80
N LEU A 70 -22.40 -12.10 11.38
CA LEU A 70 -23.63 -11.31 11.27
C LEU A 70 -24.56 -11.82 10.17
N LEU A 71 -24.00 -12.31 9.07
CA LEU A 71 -24.74 -12.94 7.97
C LEU A 71 -25.03 -14.42 8.24
N ALA A 72 -24.55 -14.99 9.35
CA ALA A 72 -24.82 -16.38 9.67
C ALA A 72 -26.34 -16.56 9.84
N PRO A 73 -26.96 -17.51 9.12
CA PRO A 73 -28.41 -17.69 9.15
C PRO A 73 -28.99 -17.77 10.56
N ALA A 74 -28.30 -18.44 11.50
CA ALA A 74 -28.70 -18.55 12.90
C ALA A 74 -28.90 -17.20 13.60
N ARG A 75 -28.04 -16.20 13.31
CA ARG A 75 -28.14 -14.86 13.89
C ARG A 75 -29.21 -14.01 13.23
N ILE A 76 -29.40 -14.19 11.92
CA ILE A 76 -30.50 -13.57 11.18
C ILE A 76 -31.83 -14.05 11.78
N TYR A 77 -31.97 -15.35 12.05
CA TYR A 77 -33.16 -15.91 12.70
C TYR A 77 -33.34 -15.40 14.13
N SER A 78 -32.30 -15.35 14.95
CA SER A 78 -32.41 -14.87 16.33
C SER A 78 -32.75 -13.38 16.39
N TYR A 79 -32.11 -12.55 15.56
CA TYR A 79 -32.40 -11.12 15.45
C TYR A 79 -33.82 -10.89 14.93
N ALA A 80 -34.23 -11.59 13.87
CA ALA A 80 -35.58 -11.48 13.34
C ALA A 80 -36.65 -11.87 14.37
N ARG A 81 -36.40 -12.92 15.14
CA ARG A 81 -37.32 -13.35 16.21
C ARG A 81 -37.37 -12.37 17.38
N GLU A 82 -36.21 -11.89 17.85
CA GLU A 82 -36.10 -11.08 19.07
C GLU A 82 -36.39 -9.60 18.85
N LYS A 83 -35.85 -9.01 17.77
CA LYS A 83 -35.94 -7.57 17.48
C LYS A 83 -37.09 -7.21 16.54
N LEU A 84 -37.45 -8.10 15.62
CA LEU A 84 -38.54 -7.88 14.64
C LEU A 84 -39.83 -8.62 15.02
N GLY A 85 -39.81 -9.44 16.07
CA GLY A 85 -40.97 -10.22 16.51
C GLY A 85 -41.42 -11.27 15.50
N MET A 86 -40.54 -11.70 14.57
CA MET A 86 -40.89 -12.73 13.59
C MET A 86 -41.13 -14.07 14.29
N VAL A 87 -42.33 -14.60 14.09
CA VAL A 87 -42.73 -15.95 14.48
C VAL A 87 -42.54 -16.91 13.30
N ASN A 88 -42.13 -18.15 13.59
CA ASN A 88 -42.05 -19.19 12.56
C ASN A 88 -43.47 -19.49 12.04
N GLY A 89 -43.79 -19.00 10.85
CA GLY A 89 -45.02 -19.36 10.16
C GLY A 89 -44.94 -20.80 9.66
N GLU A 90 -46.01 -21.57 9.83
CA GLU A 90 -46.12 -22.96 9.35
C GLU A 90 -46.02 -23.10 7.81
N ASN A 91 -46.09 -21.99 7.06
CA ASN A 91 -46.02 -22.00 5.60
C ASN A 91 -45.30 -20.75 5.06
N PRO A 92 -43.97 -20.79 4.87
CA PRO A 92 -43.22 -19.64 4.36
C PRO A 92 -43.54 -19.43 2.88
N GLN A 93 -44.27 -18.35 2.56
CA GLN A 93 -44.50 -17.93 1.18
C GLN A 93 -43.35 -17.04 0.70
N ILE A 94 -42.60 -17.49 -0.31
CA ILE A 94 -41.53 -16.69 -0.93
C ILE A 94 -42.18 -15.66 -1.85
N VAL A 95 -42.29 -14.41 -1.38
CA VAL A 95 -42.77 -13.29 -2.19
C VAL A 95 -41.57 -12.72 -2.96
N GLN A 96 -41.50 -13.00 -4.26
CA GLN A 96 -40.52 -12.36 -5.14
C GLN A 96 -41.00 -10.94 -5.42
N ILE A 97 -40.21 -9.95 -4.98
CA ILE A 97 -40.47 -8.54 -5.23
C ILE A 97 -39.82 -8.18 -6.55
N ASP A 98 -40.58 -7.54 -7.44
CA ASP A 98 -40.08 -7.06 -8.73
C ASP A 98 -38.93 -6.07 -8.52
N MET A 99 -37.80 -6.31 -9.21
CA MET A 99 -36.54 -5.57 -9.01
C MET A 99 -36.70 -4.07 -9.24
N ASN A 100 -37.68 -3.66 -10.05
CA ASN A 100 -37.94 -2.26 -10.34
C ASN A 100 -38.43 -1.48 -9.10
N VAL A 101 -39.17 -2.13 -8.20
CA VAL A 101 -39.66 -1.52 -6.95
C VAL A 101 -38.54 -1.42 -5.91
N VAL A 102 -37.64 -2.41 -5.89
CA VAL A 102 -36.46 -2.43 -5.01
C VAL A 102 -35.47 -1.32 -5.38
N ALA A 103 -35.28 -1.07 -6.69
CA ALA A 103 -34.43 0.03 -7.18
C ALA A 103 -34.94 1.41 -6.73
N VAL A 104 -36.27 1.62 -6.78
CA VAL A 104 -36.89 2.88 -6.35
C VAL A 104 -36.83 3.07 -4.83
N ALA A 105 -36.98 2.00 -4.05
CA ALA A 105 -36.84 2.05 -2.60
C ALA A 105 -35.39 2.28 -2.15
N SER A 106 -34.41 1.65 -2.81
CA SER A 106 -32.98 1.83 -2.54
C SER A 106 -32.50 3.23 -2.94
N ALA A 107 -33.04 3.79 -4.03
CA ALA A 107 -32.75 5.16 -4.46
C ALA A 107 -33.22 6.22 -3.44
N LYS A 108 -34.27 5.95 -2.66
CA LYS A 108 -34.79 6.85 -1.62
C LYS A 108 -33.91 6.88 -0.35
N THR A 109 -33.05 5.89 -0.17
CA THR A 109 -32.03 5.83 0.90
C THR A 109 -30.63 6.24 0.42
N ASN A 110 -30.52 6.98 -0.69
CA ASN A 110 -29.31 7.74 -0.95
C ASN A 110 -29.20 8.86 0.08
N VAL A 111 -28.53 8.53 1.19
CA VAL A 111 -27.76 9.48 1.98
C VAL A 111 -27.04 10.39 1.00
N VAL A 112 -27.30 11.69 1.11
CA VAL A 112 -26.65 12.75 0.35
C VAL A 112 -25.15 12.48 0.35
N ARG A 113 -24.66 11.97 -0.78
CA ARG A 113 -23.25 11.74 -1.06
C ARG A 113 -22.68 13.12 -1.30
N GLU A 114 -22.12 13.73 -0.26
CA GLU A 114 -21.26 14.90 -0.43
C GLU A 114 -20.03 14.46 -1.22
N GLU A 115 -20.14 14.54 -2.54
CA GLU A 115 -19.02 14.55 -3.45
C GLU A 115 -18.25 15.85 -3.25
N GLY A 116 -17.24 15.86 -2.38
CA GLY A 116 -16.41 17.06 -2.29
C GLY A 116 -15.54 17.20 -1.06
N LEU A 117 -14.52 16.33 -0.91
CA LEU A 117 -13.18 16.74 -0.44
C LEU A 117 -12.26 15.52 -0.35
N ILE A 118 -12.80 14.40 0.14
CA ILE A 118 -11.99 13.24 0.54
C ILE A 118 -11.45 12.49 -0.69
N GLU A 119 -12.20 12.49 -1.80
CA GLU A 119 -11.80 11.83 -3.04
C GLU A 119 -10.66 12.56 -3.77
N ARG A 120 -10.52 13.88 -3.56
CA ARG A 120 -9.37 14.67 -4.05
C ARG A 120 -8.09 14.45 -3.23
N LEU A 121 -8.20 13.96 -2.00
CA LEU A 121 -7.06 13.72 -1.11
C LEU A 121 -6.51 12.30 -1.20
N ASN A 122 -7.11 11.41 -2.01
CA ASN A 122 -6.64 10.03 -2.12
C ASN A 122 -5.60 9.88 -3.26
N PRO A 123 -4.29 9.79 -2.95
CA PRO A 123 -3.25 9.64 -3.96
C PRO A 123 -3.31 8.31 -4.73
N PHE A 124 -4.08 7.33 -4.25
CA PHE A 124 -4.19 6.00 -4.87
C PHE A 124 -5.20 5.93 -6.03
N VAL A 125 -6.10 6.90 -6.18
CA VAL A 125 -7.07 6.93 -7.29
C VAL A 125 -6.43 7.44 -8.59
N LYS A 126 -5.45 8.35 -8.48
CA LYS A 126 -4.76 8.92 -9.66
C LYS A 126 -3.79 7.96 -10.33
N SER A 127 -3.22 6.99 -9.61
CA SER A 127 -2.27 6.03 -10.19
C SER A 127 -2.95 4.91 -10.98
N ALA A 128 -4.23 4.61 -10.70
CA ALA A 128 -4.98 3.59 -11.43
C ALA A 128 -5.48 4.07 -12.81
N HIS A 129 -5.66 5.37 -13.01
CA HIS A 129 -6.16 5.95 -14.26
C HIS A 129 -5.07 6.53 -15.19
N ALA A 130 -3.79 6.46 -14.82
CA ALA A 130 -2.69 7.04 -15.61
C ALA A 130 -2.11 6.11 -16.70
N LYS A 131 -2.90 5.17 -17.23
CA LYS A 131 -2.51 4.38 -18.40
C LYS A 131 -3.69 4.11 -19.34
N ASN A 132 -3.96 5.09 -20.19
CA ASN A 132 -4.30 4.92 -21.60
C ASN A 132 -4.00 6.22 -22.34
#